data_AF-A0A8C6D2N6-F1
#
_entry.id   AF-A0A8C6D2N6-F1
#
_cell.length_a   1.000
_cell.length_b   1.000
_cell.length_c   1.000
_cell.angle_alpha   90.00
_cell.angle_beta   90.00
_cell.angle_gamma   90.00
#
_symmetry.space_group_name_H-M   'P 1'
#
loop_
_entity.id
_entity.type
_entity.pdbx_description
1 polymer ?
#
loop_
_entity_poly.entity_id
_entity_poly.type
_entity_poly.pdbx_seq_one_letter_code
_entity_poly.pdbx_strand_id
1 'polypeptide(L)'
;MEAEASPPVGSPPCCLWFQRPGVYKDEKGRIWVAVALQINPSHRTRGRGAPASTHEVSITVHLWQLPPDAQSPSCLLVSGLPIKWELYPGRRYQGTDSRFWEIVDHGQVISTENLILKRLPSGSH
;
A
#
# COMPACT_ATOMS: atom_id res chain seq x y z
N MET A 1 -27.32 0.12 -4.86
CA MET A 1 -26.09 0.93 -4.95
C MET A 1 -24.96 -0.06 -5.13
N GLU A 2 -24.77 -0.53 -6.36
CA GLU A 2 -23.65 -1.40 -6.72
C GLU A 2 -22.44 -0.48 -6.91
N ALA A 3 -21.36 -0.78 -6.20
CA ALA A 3 -20.10 -0.08 -6.38
C ALA A 3 -19.71 -0.19 -7.85
N GLU A 4 -19.57 0.94 -8.55
CA GLU A 4 -18.92 0.98 -9.86
C GLU A 4 -17.59 0.26 -9.72
N ALA A 5 -17.53 -0.96 -10.23
CA ALA A 5 -16.30 -1.68 -10.37
C ALA A 5 -15.50 -0.90 -11.42
N SER A 6 -14.52 -0.13 -10.94
CA SER A 6 -13.51 0.51 -11.78
C SER A 6 -13.09 -0.44 -12.90
N PRO A 7 -12.88 0.05 -14.13
CA PRO A 7 -12.49 -0.80 -15.25
C PRO A 7 -11.30 -1.68 -14.84
N PRO A 8 -11.23 -2.94 -15.31
CA PRO A 8 -10.16 -3.84 -14.94
C PRO A 8 -8.84 -3.24 -15.42
N VAL A 9 -8.18 -2.53 -14.51
CA VAL A 9 -6.76 -2.28 -14.57
C VAL A 9 -6.10 -3.67 -14.67
N GLY A 10 -5.00 -3.77 -15.41
CA GLY A 10 -4.29 -5.05 -15.59
C GLY A 10 -3.87 -5.69 -14.25
N SER A 11 -3.03 -6.71 -14.29
CA SER A 11 -2.53 -7.28 -13.04
C SER A 11 -1.75 -6.24 -12.21
N PRO A 12 -1.91 -6.22 -10.88
CA PRO A 12 -1.11 -5.38 -10.00
C PRO A 12 0.38 -5.72 -10.16
N PRO A 13 1.29 -4.77 -9.91
CA PRO A 13 2.73 -4.97 -10.12
C PRO A 13 3.23 -6.17 -9.30
N CYS A 14 4.05 -7.04 -9.88
CA CYS A 14 4.58 -8.19 -9.15
C CYS A 14 5.57 -7.77 -8.06
N CYS A 15 6.33 -6.71 -8.29
CA CYS A 15 7.29 -6.18 -7.32
C CYS A 15 7.30 -4.66 -7.36
N LEU A 16 7.51 -4.03 -6.21
CA LEU A 16 7.76 -2.60 -6.10
C LEU A 16 9.07 -2.39 -5.34
N TRP A 17 10.07 -1.78 -5.97
CA TRP A 17 11.35 -1.44 -5.36
C TRP A 17 11.43 0.04 -5.04
N PHE A 18 11.84 0.35 -3.82
CA PHE A 18 12.13 1.69 -3.37
C PHE A 18 13.21 2.33 -4.24
N GLN A 19 12.91 3.52 -4.73
CA GLN A 19 13.86 4.37 -5.44
C GLN A 19 14.27 5.56 -4.57
N ARG A 20 13.27 6.25 -4.00
CA ARG A 20 13.40 7.45 -3.18
C ARG A 20 12.26 7.48 -2.16
N PRO A 21 12.33 8.29 -1.10
CA PRO A 21 11.22 8.44 -0.16
C PRO A 21 9.89 8.72 -0.89
N GLY A 22 8.92 7.82 -0.75
CA GLY A 22 7.63 7.90 -1.43
C GLY A 22 7.63 7.52 -2.92
N VAL A 23 8.75 7.11 -3.52
CA VAL A 23 8.85 6.69 -4.93
C VAL A 23 9.30 5.24 -5.03
N TYR A 24 8.53 4.46 -5.79
CA TYR A 24 8.75 3.06 -6.06
C TYR A 24 8.80 2.81 -7.56
N LYS A 25 9.48 1.74 -7.97
CA LYS A 25 9.57 1.30 -9.36
C LYS A 25 9.11 -0.15 -9.44
N ASP A 26 8.31 -0.50 -10.45
CA ASP A 26 7.87 -1.88 -10.65
C ASP A 26 8.73 -2.67 -11.65
N GLU A 27 8.42 -3.95 -11.85
CA GLU A 27 9.14 -4.85 -12.77
C GLU A 27 9.08 -4.41 -14.23
N LYS A 28 8.07 -3.63 -14.61
CA LYS A 28 7.91 -3.08 -15.96
C LYS A 28 8.60 -1.73 -16.10
N GLY A 29 9.23 -1.23 -15.04
CA GLY A 29 9.88 0.07 -14.99
C GLY A 29 8.93 1.24 -14.82
N ARG A 30 7.65 1.01 -14.50
CA ARG A 30 6.69 2.07 -14.17
C ARG A 30 6.99 2.64 -12.79
N ILE A 31 6.80 3.94 -12.63
CA ILE A 31 7.05 4.65 -11.38
C ILE A 31 5.74 4.77 -10.61
N TRP A 32 5.78 4.42 -9.33
CA TRP A 32 4.68 4.45 -8.40
C TRP A 32 5.01 5.41 -7.25
N VAL A 33 4.16 6.40 -7.00
CA VAL A 33 4.40 7.40 -5.96
C VAL A 33 3.34 7.36 -4.87
N ALA A 34 3.81 7.33 -3.63
CA ALA A 34 2.98 7.38 -2.44
C ALA A 34 2.45 8.80 -2.27
N VAL A 35 1.16 8.98 -2.58
CA VAL A 35 0.47 10.27 -2.50
C VAL A 35 -0.21 10.47 -1.14
N ALA A 36 -0.52 9.39 -0.43
CA ALA A 36 -1.08 9.46 0.91
C ALA A 36 -0.64 8.28 1.78
N LEU A 37 -0.39 8.57 3.06
CA LEU A 37 -0.18 7.59 4.11
C LEU A 37 -1.18 7.84 5.23
N GLN A 38 -2.07 6.89 5.46
CA GLN A 38 -3.01 6.92 6.57
C GLN A 38 -2.55 5.95 7.65
N ILE A 39 -2.31 6.49 8.85
CA ILE A 39 -1.94 5.71 10.03
C ILE A 39 -3.14 5.71 10.96
N ASN A 40 -3.92 4.63 10.94
CA ASN A 40 -5.08 4.47 11.81
C ASN A 40 -4.71 3.60 13.01
N PRO A 41 -4.83 4.11 14.26
CA PRO A 41 -4.70 3.26 15.43
C PRO A 41 -5.81 2.22 15.40
N SER A 42 -5.49 0.92 15.37
CA SER A 42 -6.53 -0.09 15.47
C SER A 42 -6.98 -0.16 16.93
N HIS A 43 -8.06 0.53 17.25
CA HIS A 43 -8.67 0.49 18.56
C HIS A 43 -9.42 -0.84 18.68
N ARG A 44 -8.77 -1.91 19.16
CA ARG A 44 -9.51 -3.07 19.63
C ARG A 44 -10.35 -2.60 20.82
N THR A 45 -11.67 -2.65 20.66
CA THR A 45 -12.63 -2.33 21.72
C THR A 45 -12.25 -3.10 22.98
N ARG A 46 -11.92 -2.33 24.02
CA ARG A 46 -11.35 -2.78 25.29
C ARG A 46 -12.32 -3.73 26.00
N GLY A 47 -12.18 -5.03 25.76
CA GLY A 47 -12.66 -6.05 26.68
C GLY A 47 -11.91 -5.89 28.00
N ARG A 48 -12.65 -5.62 29.09
CA ARG A 48 -12.11 -5.44 30.44
C ARG A 48 -11.30 -6.68 30.85
N GLY A 49 -9.96 -6.63 30.79
CA GLY A 49 -9.10 -7.68 31.35
C GLY A 49 -7.81 -8.07 30.61
N ALA A 50 -7.46 -7.48 29.46
CA ALA A 50 -6.20 -7.83 28.77
C ALA A 50 -5.01 -6.94 29.21
N PRO A 51 -3.80 -7.50 29.41
CA PRO A 51 -2.60 -6.72 29.70
C PRO A 51 -2.27 -5.78 28.52
N ALA A 52 -1.62 -4.66 28.80
CA ALA A 52 -1.32 -3.56 27.88
C ALA A 52 -0.88 -4.06 26.49
N SER A 53 -1.86 -4.16 25.58
CA SER A 53 -1.71 -4.90 24.34
C SER A 53 -1.05 -4.01 23.31
N THR A 54 -0.02 -4.56 22.67
CA THR A 54 0.69 -4.04 21.49
C THR A 54 -0.18 -3.08 20.68
N HIS A 55 0.24 -1.80 20.60
CA HIS A 55 -0.44 -0.80 19.78
C HIS A 55 -0.37 -1.25 18.33
N GLU A 56 -1.38 -2.00 17.90
CA GLU A 56 -1.52 -2.41 16.52
C GLU A 56 -1.97 -1.18 15.73
N VAL A 57 -1.23 -0.88 14.67
CA VAL A 57 -1.44 0.31 13.86
C VAL A 57 -1.68 -0.16 12.43
N SER A 58 -2.89 0.13 11.94
CA SER A 58 -3.25 -0.09 10.54
C SER A 58 -2.64 1.03 9.71
N ILE A 59 -1.77 0.67 8.79
CA ILE A 59 -1.16 1.64 7.86
C ILE A 59 -1.76 1.39 6.49
N THR A 60 -2.35 2.40 5.88
CA THR A 60 -2.82 2.37 4.50
C THR A 60 -1.97 3.34 3.68
N VAL A 61 -1.38 2.86 2.59
CA VAL A 61 -0.62 3.67 1.65
C VAL A 61 -1.35 3.70 0.31
N HIS A 62 -1.44 4.89 -0.28
CA HIS A 62 -2.02 5.11 -1.59
C HIS A 62 -0.89 5.43 -2.56
N LEU A 63 -0.70 4.55 -3.54
CA LEU A 63 0.31 4.66 -4.58
C LEU A 63 -0.37 5.01 -5.90
N TRP A 64 0.15 6.01 -6.61
CA TRP A 64 -0.29 6.40 -7.94
C TRP A 64 0.82 6.16 -8.95
N GLN A 65 0.48 5.56 -10.09
CA GLN A 65 1.43 5.35 -11.17
C GLN A 65 1.67 6.67 -11.92
N LEU A 66 2.89 7.18 -11.86
CA LEU A 66 3.26 8.38 -12.61
C LEU A 66 3.51 8.04 -14.09
N PRO A 67 3.00 8.85 -15.02
CA PRO A 67 3.43 8.82 -16.41
C PRO A 67 4.95 9.00 -16.53
N PRO A 68 5.59 8.43 -17.57
CA PRO A 68 7.02 8.58 -17.80
C PRO A 68 7.47 10.05 -17.98
N ASP A 69 6.58 10.92 -18.46
CA ASP A 69 6.82 12.36 -18.65
C ASP A 69 6.45 13.22 -17.42
N ALA A 70 5.83 12.63 -16.41
CA ALA A 70 5.40 13.37 -15.23
C ALA A 70 6.57 13.55 -14.26
N GLN A 71 6.81 14.80 -13.84
CA GLN A 71 7.73 15.04 -12.73
C GLN A 71 7.17 14.42 -11.45
N SER A 72 8.05 13.73 -10.72
CA SER A 72 7.70 13.22 -9.40
C SER A 72 7.40 14.42 -8.49
N PRO A 73 6.20 14.50 -7.89
CA PRO A 73 5.92 15.57 -6.94
C PRO A 73 6.89 15.47 -5.76
N SER A 74 7.11 16.58 -5.04
CA SER A 74 7.85 16.57 -3.77
C SER A 74 7.21 15.54 -2.85
N CYS A 75 7.83 14.37 -2.78
CA CYS A 75 7.23 13.22 -2.12
C CYS A 75 7.13 13.50 -0.64
N LEU A 76 6.00 13.10 -0.04
CA LEU A 76 5.91 13.02 1.41
C LEU A 76 7.08 12.16 1.89
N LEU A 77 7.76 12.59 2.96
CA LEU A 77 8.73 11.75 3.65
C LEU A 77 7.96 10.61 4.31
N VAL A 78 7.61 9.60 3.51
CA VAL A 78 6.82 8.46 3.97
C VAL A 78 7.77 7.52 4.70
N SER A 79 8.03 7.83 5.96
CA SER A 79 8.85 7.01 6.85
C SER A 79 8.08 5.75 7.24
N GLY A 80 8.75 4.59 7.25
CA GLY A 80 8.18 3.33 7.74
C GLY A 80 7.53 2.42 6.68
N LEU A 81 7.66 2.74 5.39
CA LEU A 81 7.33 1.81 4.30
C LEU A 81 8.52 0.88 4.01
N PRO A 82 8.27 -0.37 3.58
CA PRO A 82 9.34 -1.29 3.22
C PRO A 82 10.10 -0.84 1.97
N ILE A 83 11.32 -1.35 1.84
CA ILE A 83 12.22 -1.08 0.71
C ILE A 83 11.76 -1.85 -0.54
N LYS A 84 11.12 -3.00 -0.34
CA LYS A 84 10.54 -3.78 -1.43
C LYS A 84 9.20 -4.35 -0.99
N TRP A 85 8.22 -4.31 -1.88
CA TRP A 85 7.02 -5.14 -1.82
C TRP A 85 7.09 -6.21 -2.91
N GLU A 86 6.78 -7.44 -2.53
CA GLU A 86 6.71 -8.58 -3.45
C GLU A 86 5.31 -9.19 -3.42
N LEU A 87 4.72 -9.40 -4.58
CA LEU A 87 3.37 -9.92 -4.70
C LEU A 87 3.32 -11.34 -4.12
N TYR A 88 2.47 -11.50 -3.12
CA TYR A 88 2.19 -12.74 -2.44
C TYR A 88 0.82 -13.29 -2.90
N PRO A 89 0.63 -14.62 -2.94
CA PRO A 89 -0.65 -15.21 -3.27
C PRO A 89 -1.81 -14.64 -2.44
N GLY A 90 -2.99 -14.48 -3.06
CA GLY A 90 -4.18 -13.96 -2.39
C GLY A 90 -4.32 -12.44 -2.36
N ARG A 91 -3.82 -11.73 -3.40
CA ARG A 91 -3.88 -10.25 -3.55
C ARG A 91 -3.24 -9.51 -2.38
N ARG A 92 -2.04 -9.92 -1.99
CA ARG A 92 -1.26 -9.30 -0.91
C ARG A 92 0.16 -9.04 -1.40
N TYR A 93 0.87 -8.16 -0.74
CA TYR A 93 2.30 -7.96 -0.88
C TYR A 93 2.99 -8.34 0.41
N GLN A 94 4.16 -8.94 0.31
CA GLN A 94 5.09 -9.11 1.40
C GLN A 94 6.14 -8.01 1.33
N GLY A 95 6.24 -7.22 2.39
CA GLY A 95 7.26 -6.20 2.53
C GLY A 95 8.57 -6.78 3.09
N THR A 96 9.69 -6.08 2.87
CA THR A 96 10.99 -6.39 3.52
C THR A 96 10.94 -6.30 5.04
N ASP A 97 9.93 -5.61 5.58
CA ASP A 97 9.62 -5.55 7.01
C ASP A 97 8.94 -6.82 7.54
N SER A 98 8.87 -7.88 6.73
CA SER A 98 8.16 -9.14 7.03
C SER A 98 6.68 -8.93 7.36
N ARG A 99 6.09 -7.82 6.91
CA ARG A 99 4.67 -7.54 7.03
C ARG A 99 3.96 -7.84 5.72
N PHE A 100 2.74 -8.31 5.85
CA PHE A 100 1.84 -8.43 4.72
C PHE A 100 1.06 -7.13 4.52
N TRP A 101 0.83 -6.79 3.27
CA TRP A 101 0.13 -5.62 2.81
C TRP A 101 -0.97 -6.07 1.86
N GLU A 102 -2.22 -6.00 2.29
CA GLU A 102 -3.36 -6.37 1.46
C GLU A 102 -3.60 -5.31 0.38
N ILE A 103 -3.92 -5.76 -0.83
CA ILE A 103 -4.37 -4.87 -1.91
C ILE A 103 -5.84 -4.59 -1.66
N VAL A 104 -6.13 -3.42 -1.09
CA VAL A 104 -7.51 -2.98 -0.79
C VAL A 104 -8.20 -2.54 -2.06
N ASP A 105 -7.51 -1.76 -2.87
CA ASP A 105 -8.00 -1.27 -4.15
C ASP A 105 -6.86 -1.25 -5.16
N HIS A 106 -7.20 -1.58 -6.39
CA HIS A 106 -6.31 -1.48 -7.53
C HIS A 106 -7.20 -1.14 -8.72
N GLY A 107 -7.04 0.07 -9.23
CA GLY A 107 -7.94 0.63 -10.23
C GLY A 107 -7.29 1.75 -11.03
N GLN A 108 -8.11 2.48 -11.78
CA GLN A 108 -7.69 3.68 -12.48
C GLN A 108 -8.56 4.86 -12.03
N VAL A 109 -7.93 5.95 -11.60
CA VAL A 109 -8.59 7.18 -11.17
C VAL A 109 -8.15 8.28 -12.12
N ILE A 110 -9.09 8.83 -12.89
CA ILE A 110 -8.86 10.00 -13.76
C ILE A 110 -7.60 9.76 -14.64
N SER A 111 -7.54 8.60 -15.28
CA SER A 111 -6.42 8.13 -16.14
C SER A 111 -5.11 7.72 -15.43
N THR A 112 -5.04 7.78 -14.10
CA THR A 112 -3.87 7.35 -13.33
C THR A 112 -4.14 6.02 -12.62
N GLU A 113 -3.28 5.03 -12.82
CA GLU A 113 -3.39 3.76 -12.11
C GLU A 113 -3.16 3.99 -10.60
N ASN A 114 -4.13 3.58 -9.80
CA ASN A 114 -4.09 3.66 -8.34
C ASN A 114 -3.77 2.27 -7.77
N LEU A 115 -3.07 2.23 -6.65
CA LEU A 115 -2.88 1.03 -5.85
C LEU A 115 -2.93 1.41 -4.37
N ILE A 116 -3.92 0.86 -3.66
CA ILE A 116 -4.11 1.09 -2.22
C ILE A 116 -3.70 -0.17 -1.47
N LEU A 117 -2.67 -0.04 -0.64
CA LEU A 117 -2.15 -1.13 0.17
C LEU A 117 -2.43 -0.88 1.64
N LYS A 118 -2.96 -1.88 2.34
CA LYS A 118 -3.20 -1.84 3.78
C LYS A 118 -2.35 -2.88 4.49
N ARG A 119 -1.52 -2.42 5.44
CA ARG A 119 -0.69 -3.27 6.27
C ARG A 119 -1.56 -4.13 7.18
N LEU A 120 -1.38 -5.45 7.06
CA LEU A 120 -2.04 -6.44 7.88
C LEU A 120 -1.37 -6.55 9.26
N PRO A 121 -2.15 -6.88 10.31
CA PRO A 121 -1.62 -7.14 11.63
C PRO A 121 -0.68 -8.34 11.63
N SER A 122 0.19 -8.40 12.63
CA SER A 122 1.26 -9.41 12.74
C SER A 122 0.75 -10.85 12.95
N GLY A 123 -0.57 -11.04 13.14
CA GLY A 123 -1.17 -12.28 13.62
C GLY A 123 -2.25 -12.89 12.72
N SER A 124 -2.42 -12.42 11.49
CA SER A 124 -3.33 -13.05 10.52
C SER A 124 -2.57 -14.10 9.70
N HIS A 125 -2.56 -15.33 10.21
CA HIS A 125 -2.07 -16.54 9.53
C HIS A 125 -3.26 -17.39 9.07
#